data_AF-A0A5N5T773-F1
#
_entry.id   AF-A0A5N5T773-F1
#
_cell.length_a   1.000
_cell.length_b   1.000
_cell.length_c   1.000
_cell.angle_alpha   90.00
_cell.angle_beta   90.00
_cell.angle_gamma   90.00
#
_symmetry.space_group_name_H-M   'P 1'
#
loop_
_entity.id
_entity.type
_entity.pdbx_description
1 polymer ?
#
loop_
_entity_poly.entity_id
_entity_poly.type
_entity_poly.pdbx_seq_one_letter_code
_entity_poly.pdbx_strand_id
1 'polypeptide(L)' 'MMENPVRNIHCNHVYEKETTLALIKQKKRKGIRCPYLGCQNKTPLAPQDLLEALDFKREIAKRKQSEL' A
#
# COMPACT_ATOMS: atom_id res chain seq x y z
N MET A 1 6.77 9.18 8.72
CA MET A 1 6.59 9.33 7.25
C MET A 1 6.51 7.95 6.65
N MET A 2 5.82 7.77 5.53
CA MET A 2 5.80 6.51 4.78
C MET A 2 7.17 6.27 4.14
N GLU A 3 7.79 5.10 4.34
CA GLU A 3 9.18 4.83 3.94
C GLU A 3 9.25 3.94 2.71
N ASN A 4 8.42 2.88 2.67
CA ASN A 4 8.38 1.91 1.59
C ASN A 4 6.94 1.82 1.05
N PRO A 5 6.50 2.81 0.26
CA PRO A 5 5.15 2.80 -0.29
C PRO A 5 5.02 1.69 -1.35
N VAL A 6 3.98 0.87 -1.22
CA VAL A 6 3.58 -0.18 -2.17
C VAL A 6 2.16 0.04 -2.64
N ARG A 7 1.86 -0.37 -3.87
CA ARG A 7 0.61 -0.16 -4.57
C ARG A 7 -0.01 -1.50 -4.96
N ASN A 8 -1.30 -1.67 -4.68
CA ASN A 8 -2.02 -2.84 -5.17
C ASN A 8 -2.39 -2.65 -6.65
N ILE A 9 -2.00 -3.59 -7.51
CA ILE A 9 -2.30 -3.55 -8.95
C ILE A 9 -3.80 -3.57 -9.28
N HIS A 10 -4.63 -4.12 -8.38
CA HIS A 10 -6.07 -4.29 -8.63
C HIS A 10 -6.90 -3.04 -8.31
N CYS A 11 -6.39 -2.12 -7.47
CA CYS A 11 -7.12 -0.92 -7.06
C CYS A 11 -6.30 0.37 -7.04
N ASN A 12 -5.01 0.30 -7.39
CA ASN A 12 -4.07 1.43 -7.46
C ASN A 12 -3.83 2.18 -6.14
N HIS A 13 -4.39 1.72 -5.02
CA HIS A 13 -4.18 2.31 -3.69
C HIS A 13 -2.79 2.00 -3.13
N VAL A 14 -2.23 2.97 -2.42
CA VAL A 14 -0.87 2.93 -1.85
C VAL A 14 -0.92 2.68 -0.33
N TYR A 15 0.00 1.84 0.16
CA TYR A 15 0.13 1.41 1.56
C TYR A 15 1.60 1.30 1.96
N GLU A 16 1.88 1.25 3.27
CA GLU A 16 3.23 1.06 3.76
C GLU A 16 3.57 -0.44 3.73
N LYS A 17 4.71 -0.81 3.13
CA LYS A 17 5.06 -2.21 2.81
C LYS A 17 5.01 -3.10 4.04
N GLU A 18 5.77 -2.76 5.08
CA GLU A 18 5.95 -3.62 6.25
C GLU A 18 4.65 -3.81 7.03
N THR A 19 3.93 -2.72 7.27
CA THR A 19 2.64 -2.74 7.96
C THR A 19 1.60 -3.55 7.17
N THR A 20 1.58 -3.40 5.85
CA THR A 20 0.64 -4.13 4.99
C THR A 20 0.94 -5.62 4.95
N LEU A 21 2.22 -6.00 4.84
CA LEU A 21 2.64 -7.40 4.87
C LEU A 21 2.34 -8.05 6.23
N ALA A 22 2.57 -7.34 7.33
CA ALA A 22 2.21 -7.80 8.67
C ALA A 22 0.69 -8.02 8.80
N LEU A 23 -0.12 -7.10 8.27
CA LEU A 23 -1.58 -7.18 8.30
C LEU A 23 -2.12 -8.34 7.45
N ILE A 24 -1.57 -8.54 6.24
CA ILE A 24 -1.88 -9.68 5.38
C ILE A 24 -1.53 -10.99 6.10
N LYS A 25 -0.35 -11.06 6.73
CA LYS A 25 0.09 -12.23 7.50
C LYS A 25 -0.84 -12.51 8.68
N GLN A 26 -1.24 -11.49 9.43
CA GLN A 26 -2.15 -11.61 10.57
C GLN A 26 -3.55 -12.09 10.15
N LYS A 27 -4.04 -11.65 8.97
CA LYS A 27 -5.37 -11.99 8.45
C LYS A 27 -5.35 -13.13 7.42
N LYS A 28 -4.25 -13.90 7.31
CA LYS A 28 -4.02 -14.90 6.25
C LYS A 28 -5.20 -15.88 6.04
N ARG A 29 -5.88 -16.30 7.12
CA ARG A 29 -7.03 -17.23 7.03
C ARG A 29 -8.30 -16.62 6.43
N LYS A 30 -8.59 -15.36 6.74
CA LYS A 30 -9.82 -14.67 6.28
C LYS A 30 -9.58 -13.82 5.03
N GLY A 31 -8.31 -13.53 4.72
CA GLY A 31 -7.93 -12.45 3.83
C GLY A 31 -8.26 -11.09 4.43
N ILE A 32 -7.66 -10.04 3.88
CA ILE A 32 -8.06 -8.67 4.17
C ILE A 32 -8.28 -7.94 2.85
N ARG A 33 -9.40 -7.21 2.73
CA ARG A 33 -9.67 -6.38 1.55
C ARG A 33 -8.90 -5.07 1.64
N CYS A 34 -8.93 -4.30 0.56
CA CYS A 34 -8.42 -2.94 0.57
C CYS A 34 -9.03 -2.13 1.73
N PRO A 35 -8.20 -1.53 2.61
CA PRO A 35 -8.68 -0.74 3.75
C PRO A 35 -9.23 0.64 3.36
N TYR A 36 -9.05 1.08 2.10
CA TYR A 36 -9.64 2.34 1.63
C TYR A 36 -11.16 2.19 1.58
N LEU A 37 -11.86 3.09 2.27
CA LEU A 37 -13.32 3.12 2.32
C LEU A 37 -13.89 3.30 0.91
N GLY A 38 -14.87 2.48 0.53
CA GLY A 38 -15.49 2.53 -0.79
C GLY A 38 -14.66 1.90 -1.92
N CYS A 39 -13.53 1.26 -1.62
CA CYS A 39 -12.79 0.52 -2.63
C CYS A 39 -13.65 -0.61 -3.21
N GLN A 40 -13.82 -0.61 -4.53
CA GLN A 40 -14.62 -1.60 -5.25
C GLN A 40 -13.91 -2.94 -5.43
N ASN A 41 -12.59 -2.99 -5.19
CA ASN A 41 -11.84 -4.24 -5.29
C ASN A 41 -12.25 -5.21 -4.17
N LYS A 42 -12.89 -6.31 -4.58
CA LYS A 42 -13.37 -7.37 -3.69
C LYS A 42 -12.30 -8.42 -3.40
N THR A 43 -11.23 -8.45 -4.19
CA THR A 43 -10.11 -9.38 -4.05
C THR A 43 -9.31 -9.05 -2.78
N PRO A 44 -9.05 -10.03 -1.91
CA PRO A 44 -8.15 -9.84 -0.78
C PRO A 44 -6.76 -9.38 -1.22
N LEU A 45 -6.12 -8.54 -0.41
CA LEU A 45 -4.73 -8.14 -0.60
C LEU A 45 -3.83 -9.38 -0.50
N ALA A 46 -2.98 -9.56 -1.52
CA ALA A 46 -1.93 -10.56 -1.51
C ALA A 46 -0.56 -9.88 -1.70
N PRO A 47 0.53 -10.41 -1.10
CA PRO A 47 1.85 -9.81 -1.21
C PRO A 47 2.35 -9.67 -2.66
N GLN A 48 1.98 -10.62 -3.51
CA GLN A 48 2.32 -10.66 -4.93
C GLN A 48 1.64 -9.56 -5.77
N ASP A 49 0.54 -8.99 -5.27
CA ASP A 49 -0.20 -7.91 -5.93
C ASP A 49 0.30 -6.51 -5.50
N LEU A 50 1.26 -6.45 -4.56
CA LEU A 50 1.83 -5.21 -4.03
C LEU A 50 3.15 -4.89 -4.73
N LEU A 51 3.12 -3.87 -5.60
CA LEU A 51 4.30 -3.37 -6.33
C LEU A 51 4.83 -2.09 -5.69
N GLU A 52 6.11 -1.78 -5.85
CA GLU A 52 6.67 -0.53 -5.32
C GLU A 52 6.06 0.71 -5.99
N ALA A 53 5.62 1.68 -5.19
CA ALA A 53 5.05 2.94 -5.65
C ALA A 53 6.14 4.00 -5.81
N LEU A 54 6.99 3.83 -6.82
CA LEU A 54 8.16 4.69 -7.07
C LEU A 54 7.77 6.15 -7.35
N ASP A 55 6.65 6.36 -8.02
CA ASP A 55 6.03 7.68 -8.26
C ASP A 55 5.67 8.37 -6.94
N PHE A 56 5.01 7.64 -6.04
CA PHE A 56 4.64 8.17 -4.73
C PHE A 56 5.87 8.46 -3.85
N LYS A 57 6.88 7.59 -3.89
CA LYS A 57 8.16 7.79 -3.19
C LYS A 57 8.86 9.06 -3.65
N ARG A 58 8.87 9.33 -4.96
CA ARG A 58 9.42 10.58 -5.54
C ARG A 58 8.63 11.80 -5.09
N GLU A 59 7.31 11.72 -5.04
CA GLU A 59 6.46 12.83 -4.61
C GLU A 59 6.65 13.17 -3.11
N ILE A 60 6.67 12.14 -2.26
CA ILE A 60 6.98 12.27 -0.84
C ILE A 60 8.35 12.94 -0.64
N ALA A 61 9.37 12.48 -1.37
CA ALA A 61 10.72 13.04 -1.28
C ALA A 61 10.78 14.51 -1.69
N LYS A 62 10.07 14.89 -2.76
CA LYS A 62 9.97 16.29 -3.20
C LYS A 62 9.30 17.18 -2.16
N ARG A 63 8.18 16.74 -1.57
CA ARG A 63 7.48 17.50 -0.52
C ARG A 63 8.38 17.71 0.72
N LYS A 64 9.17 16.70 1.06
CA LYS A 64 10.15 16.77 2.16
C LYS A 64 11.24 17.82 1.93
N GLN A 65 11.61 18.08 0.68
CA GLN A 65 12.61 19.10 0.31
C GLN A 65 12.03 20.52 0.26
N SER A 66 10.71 20.69 0.07
CA SER A 66 10.06 22.01 0.09
C SER A 66 9.69 22.50 1.49
N GLU A 67 9.73 21.63 2.50
CA GLU A 67 9.47 21.96 3.92
C GLU A 67 10.77 22.20 4.71
N LEU A 68 11.93 22.22 4.04
CA LEU A 68 13.27 22.49 4.56
C LEU A 68 13.79 23.82 4.00
#